data_AF-A0A931SY35-F1
#
_entry.id   AF-A0A931SY35-F1
#
_cell.length_a   1.000
_cell.length_b   1.000
_cell.length_c   1.000
_cell.angle_alpha   90.00
_cell.angle_beta   90.00
_cell.angle_gamma   90.00
#
_symmetry.space_group_name_H-M   'P 1'
#
loop_
_entity.id
_entity.type
_entity.pdbx_description
1 polymer ?
#
loop_
_entity_poly.entity_id
_entity_poly.type
_entity_poly.pdbx_seq_one_letter_code
_entity_poly.pdbx_strand_id
1 'polypeptide(L)'
;ISYSGGNVKHSFPVKNVGKSEMKIFNMKTSCMCTTAYLKTNKETGPSFGMPGHASPNSSWVGTLRPGEEGSIVVVFDPTAHGPEGIGPLSRLISFETNDPNSSYVEFSIQGVVVKD
;
A
#
# COMPACT_ATOMS: atom_id res chain seq x y z
N ILE A 1 12.17 1.59 13.50
CA ILE A 1 12.32 0.50 12.50
C ILE A 1 13.80 0.14 12.48
N SER A 2 14.17 -1.07 12.87
CA SER A 2 15.57 -1.51 12.80
C SER A 2 16.00 -1.61 11.32
N TYR A 3 17.20 -1.13 11.00
CA TYR A 3 17.72 -1.13 9.64
C TYR A 3 17.91 -2.55 9.09
N SER A 4 18.49 -3.46 9.88
CA SER A 4 18.65 -4.87 9.46
C SER A 4 17.50 -5.79 9.84
N GLY A 5 16.44 -5.27 10.46
CA GLY A 5 15.29 -6.04 10.95
C GLY A 5 14.37 -6.62 9.86
N GLY A 6 14.73 -6.45 8.59
CA GLY A 6 13.94 -6.90 7.44
C GLY A 6 12.73 -6.02 7.14
N ASN A 7 11.89 -6.47 6.21
CA ASN A 7 10.75 -5.69 5.73
C ASN A 7 9.68 -5.55 6.82
N VAL A 8 9.19 -4.32 7.00
CA VAL A 8 8.14 -3.99 7.97
C VAL A 8 6.80 -3.89 7.26
N LYS A 9 5.74 -4.40 7.89
CA LYS A 9 4.37 -4.31 7.37
C LYS A 9 3.51 -3.40 8.21
N HIS A 10 2.67 -2.61 7.55
CA HIS A 10 1.55 -1.90 8.17
C HIS A 10 0.27 -2.20 7.39
N SER A 11 -0.87 -2.28 8.07
CA SER A 11 -2.15 -2.66 7.45
C SER A 11 -3.22 -1.63 7.78
N PHE A 12 -3.81 -1.04 6.73
CA PHE A 12 -4.96 -0.16 6.85
C PHE A 12 -6.23 -0.96 6.60
N PRO A 13 -7.09 -1.18 7.60
CA PRO A 13 -8.36 -1.86 7.38
C PRO A 13 -9.25 -0.99 6.48
N VAL A 14 -9.90 -1.63 5.51
CA VAL A 14 -10.84 -1.00 4.59
C VAL A 14 -12.13 -1.80 4.53
N LYS A 15 -13.25 -1.11 4.34
CA LYS A 15 -14.58 -1.72 4.25
C LYS A 15 -15.40 -1.04 3.18
N ASN A 16 -16.10 -1.82 2.37
CA ASN A 16 -17.14 -1.28 1.51
C ASN A 16 -18.42 -1.05 2.32
N VAL A 17 -18.70 0.21 2.67
CA VAL A 17 -19.93 0.63 3.37
C VAL A 17 -21.06 1.03 2.41
N GLY A 18 -20.82 0.95 1.10
CA GLY A 18 -21.79 1.25 0.06
C GLY A 18 -22.75 0.09 -0.24
N LYS A 19 -23.63 0.32 -1.21
CA LYS A 19 -24.64 -0.66 -1.67
C LYS A 19 -24.25 -1.39 -2.96
N SER A 20 -23.15 -0.97 -3.59
CA SER A 20 -22.64 -1.50 -4.85
C SER A 20 -21.24 -2.07 -4.65
N GLU A 21 -20.78 -2.88 -5.61
CA GLU A 21 -19.40 -3.38 -5.59
C GLU A 21 -18.39 -2.22 -5.67
N MET A 22 -17.47 -2.19 -4.72
CA MET A 22 -16.35 -1.26 -4.67
C MET A 22 -15.20 -1.86 -5.47
N LYS A 23 -14.65 -1.06 -6.38
CA LYS A 23 -13.48 -1.39 -7.20
C LYS A 23 -12.30 -0.56 -6.71
N ILE A 24 -11.15 -1.19 -6.56
CA ILE A 24 -9.88 -0.58 -6.18
C ILE A 24 -8.86 -0.86 -7.27
N PHE A 25 -8.23 0.17 -7.81
CA PHE A 25 -7.33 0.06 -8.96
C PHE A 25 -6.26 1.17 -8.92
N ASN A 26 -5.29 1.13 -9.84
CA ASN A 26 -4.21 2.12 -9.95
C ASN A 26 -3.42 2.34 -8.63
N MET A 27 -3.23 1.27 -7.85
CA MET A 27 -2.49 1.34 -6.60
C MET A 27 -1.00 1.62 -6.87
N LYS A 28 -0.41 2.52 -6.11
CA LYS A 28 0.98 2.96 -6.24
C LYS A 28 1.53 3.46 -4.90
N THR A 29 2.86 3.51 -4.82
CA THR A 29 3.57 4.10 -3.69
C THR A 29 4.46 5.25 -4.14
N SER A 30 4.80 6.16 -3.23
CA SER A 30 5.62 7.34 -3.52
C SER A 30 7.12 7.05 -3.63
N CYS A 31 7.56 5.86 -3.22
CA CYS A 31 8.99 5.51 -3.19
C CYS A 31 9.17 4.01 -3.41
N MET A 32 10.23 3.64 -4.12
CA MET A 32 10.58 2.24 -4.40
C MET A 32 10.83 1.39 -3.15
N CYS A 33 11.16 2.00 -2.01
CA CYS A 33 11.32 1.28 -0.74
C CYS A 33 9.99 0.81 -0.12
N THR A 34 8.86 1.06 -0.80
CA THR A 34 7.55 0.64 -0.35
C THR A 34 6.76 -0.04 -1.46
N THR A 35 6.06 -1.10 -1.11
CA THR A 35 4.99 -1.67 -1.94
C THR A 35 3.68 -1.74 -1.15
N ALA A 36 2.57 -1.86 -1.85
CA ALA A 36 1.25 -2.02 -1.27
C ALA A 36 0.43 -3.05 -2.05
N TYR A 37 -0.47 -3.74 -1.36
CA TYR A 37 -1.42 -4.67 -1.96
C TYR A 37 -2.73 -4.73 -1.16
N LEU A 38 -3.82 -5.08 -1.83
CA LEU A 38 -5.08 -5.41 -1.17
C LEU A 38 -5.04 -6.86 -0.69
N LYS A 39 -5.39 -7.10 0.57
CA LYS A 39 -5.65 -8.42 1.14
C LYS A 39 -7.09 -8.50 1.60
N THR A 40 -7.82 -9.52 1.16
CA THR A 40 -9.16 -9.85 1.65
C THR A 40 -9.12 -11.22 2.34
N ASN A 41 -10.27 -11.66 2.85
CA ASN A 41 -10.40 -13.03 3.37
C ASN A 41 -10.35 -14.10 2.26
N LYS A 42 -10.56 -13.71 1.00
CA LYS A 42 -10.59 -14.64 -0.14
C LYS A 42 -9.24 -14.74 -0.83
N GLU A 43 -8.53 -13.62 -0.95
CA GLU A 43 -7.31 -13.55 -1.74
C GLU A 43 -6.36 -12.46 -1.29
N THR A 44 -5.10 -12.58 -1.73
CA THR A 44 -4.10 -11.52 -1.67
C THR A 44 -3.85 -11.06 -3.10
N GLY A 45 -4.08 -9.78 -3.35
CA GLY A 45 -3.81 -9.15 -4.63
C GLY A 45 -2.31 -9.02 -4.93
N PRO A 46 -1.96 -8.62 -6.16
CA PRO A 46 -0.59 -8.33 -6.54
C PRO A 46 -0.02 -7.14 -5.75
N SER A 47 1.31 -7.10 -5.67
CA SER A 47 2.06 -6.04 -5.01
C SER A 47 2.39 -4.92 -5.99
N PHE A 48 2.04 -3.69 -5.64
CA PHE A 48 2.28 -2.48 -6.41
C PHE A 48 3.28 -1.56 -5.71
N GLY A 49 4.25 -1.04 -6.46
CA GLY A 49 5.26 -0.11 -5.97
C GLY A 49 5.24 1.23 -6.69
N MET A 50 6.36 1.93 -6.64
CA MET A 50 6.54 3.22 -7.31
C MET A 50 6.58 3.04 -8.84
N PRO A 51 5.79 3.82 -9.61
CA PRO A 51 5.89 3.82 -11.07
C PRO A 51 7.33 4.06 -11.54
N GLY A 52 7.75 3.30 -12.56
CA GLY A 52 9.12 3.34 -13.08
C GLY A 52 10.18 2.58 -12.26
N HIS A 53 9.81 2.00 -11.11
CA HIS A 53 10.74 1.25 -10.24
C HIS A 53 10.23 -0.17 -10.00
N ALA A 54 10.26 -0.99 -11.06
CA ALA A 54 9.84 -2.41 -11.06
C ALA A 54 8.39 -2.68 -10.59
N SER A 55 7.54 -1.65 -10.51
CA SER A 55 6.10 -1.81 -10.29
C SER A 55 5.42 -2.32 -11.57
N PRO A 56 4.54 -3.33 -11.49
CA PRO A 56 3.86 -3.85 -12.67
C PRO A 56 2.92 -2.80 -13.26
N ASN A 57 3.01 -2.58 -14.57
CA ASN A 57 1.90 -1.96 -15.31
C ASN A 57 0.74 -2.96 -15.30
N SER A 58 -0.37 -2.59 -14.68
CA SER A 58 -1.45 -3.55 -14.40
C SER A 58 -2.82 -2.96 -14.69
N SER A 59 -3.65 -3.75 -15.34
CA SER A 59 -5.11 -3.54 -15.44
C SER A 59 -5.87 -4.23 -14.31
N TRP A 60 -5.18 -4.65 -13.24
CA TRP A 60 -5.79 -5.33 -12.11
C TRP A 60 -6.79 -4.42 -11.39
N VAL A 61 -7.90 -5.03 -11.00
CA VAL A 61 -8.96 -4.40 -10.21
C VAL A 61 -9.29 -5.32 -9.04
N GLY A 62 -9.05 -4.83 -7.82
CA GLY A 62 -9.53 -5.47 -6.61
C GLY A 62 -10.99 -5.12 -6.36
N THR A 63 -11.76 -6.05 -5.81
CA THR A 63 -13.17 -5.83 -5.52
C THR A 63 -13.50 -6.10 -4.05
N LEU A 64 -14.40 -5.29 -3.49
CA LEU A 64 -15.04 -5.52 -2.20
C LEU A 64 -16.55 -5.46 -2.40
N ARG A 65 -17.27 -6.55 -2.11
CA ARG A 65 -18.74 -6.54 -2.13
C ARG A 65 -19.31 -5.64 -1.02
N PRO A 66 -20.59 -5.21 -1.10
CA PRO A 66 -21.22 -4.48 0.00
C PRO A 66 -21.03 -5.19 1.34
N GLY A 67 -20.49 -4.47 2.32
CA GLY A 67 -20.16 -4.98 3.66
C GLY A 67 -18.87 -5.78 3.78
N GLU A 68 -18.18 -6.09 2.67
CA GLU A 68 -16.92 -6.83 2.66
C GLU A 68 -15.77 -5.97 3.19
N GLU A 69 -14.87 -6.63 3.93
CA GLU A 69 -13.71 -6.03 4.57
C GLU A 69 -12.41 -6.58 3.95
N GLY A 70 -11.38 -5.76 3.99
CA GLY A 70 -10.03 -6.11 3.59
C GLY A 70 -9.00 -5.22 4.26
N SER A 71 -7.77 -5.28 3.80
CA SER A 71 -6.69 -4.41 4.25
C SER A 71 -5.81 -4.00 3.10
N ILE A 72 -5.46 -2.72 3.06
CA ILE A 72 -4.34 -2.24 2.24
C ILE A 72 -3.08 -2.48 3.07
N VAL A 73 -2.31 -3.48 2.67
CA VAL A 73 -1.08 -3.87 3.35
C VAL A 73 0.08 -3.17 2.67
N VAL A 74 0.80 -2.36 3.43
CA VAL A 74 2.00 -1.66 3.00
C VAL A 74 3.21 -2.40 3.53
N VAL A 75 4.18 -2.67 2.65
CA VAL A 75 5.45 -3.29 2.98
C VAL A 75 6.55 -2.26 2.75
N PHE A 76 7.36 -2.01 3.78
CA PHE A 76 8.48 -1.10 3.75
C PHE A 76 9.80 -1.88 3.87
N ASP A 77 10.71 -1.66 2.94
CA ASP A 77 12.08 -2.16 2.96
C ASP A 77 13.03 -1.07 3.51
N PRO A 78 13.52 -1.20 4.75
CA PRO A 78 14.45 -0.23 5.34
C PRO A 78 15.82 -0.20 4.67
N THR A 79 16.19 -1.23 3.90
CA THR A 79 17.51 -1.37 3.28
C THR A 79 17.59 -0.82 1.85
N ALA A 80 16.45 -0.48 1.25
CA ALA A 80 16.35 -0.07 -0.16
C ALA A 80 17.20 1.16 -0.55
N HIS A 81 17.58 2.00 0.42
CA HIS A 81 18.44 3.17 0.21
C HIS A 81 19.87 2.99 0.73
N GLY A 82 20.27 1.77 1.11
CA GLY A 82 21.57 1.52 1.73
C GLY A 82 21.68 2.06 3.16
N PRO A 83 22.85 1.94 3.80
CA PRO A 83 23.04 2.20 5.23
C PRO A 83 22.91 3.68 5.62
N GLU A 84 22.96 4.58 4.65
CA GLU A 84 22.72 6.02 4.86
C GLU A 84 21.21 6.35 4.93
N GLY A 85 20.32 5.42 4.56
CA GLY A 85 18.86 5.56 4.58
C GLY A 85 18.22 5.55 5.98
N ILE A 86 18.96 5.94 7.02
CA ILE A 86 18.54 5.98 8.42
C ILE A 86 17.90 7.35 8.72
N GLY A 87 16.96 7.37 9.66
CA GLY A 87 16.30 8.60 10.12
C GLY A 87 14.79 8.63 9.84
N PRO A 88 14.16 9.80 9.98
CA PRO A 88 12.73 9.96 9.77
C PRO A 88 12.36 9.76 8.30
N LEU A 89 11.22 9.13 8.07
CA LEU A 89 10.62 8.96 6.74
C LEU A 89 9.12 9.19 6.77
N SER A 90 8.61 9.64 5.63
CA SER A 90 7.20 9.63 5.28
C SER A 90 7.03 8.99 3.92
N ARG A 91 6.04 8.11 3.76
CA ARG A 91 5.70 7.47 2.49
C ARG A 91 4.20 7.57 2.25
N LEU A 92 3.84 7.81 0.99
CA LEU A 92 2.46 7.89 0.54
C LEU A 92 2.12 6.63 -0.25
N ILE A 93 0.89 6.17 -0.04
CA ILE A 93 0.30 5.04 -0.73
C ILE A 93 -1.03 5.55 -1.26
N SER A 94 -1.26 5.40 -2.55
CA SER A 94 -2.52 5.82 -3.14
C SER A 94 -3.09 4.80 -4.10
N PHE A 95 -4.39 4.89 -4.29
CA PHE A 95 -5.16 4.09 -5.23
C PHE A 95 -6.44 4.85 -5.60
N GLU A 96 -7.05 4.41 -6.69
CA GLU A 96 -8.31 4.95 -7.17
C GLU A 96 -9.45 3.98 -6.87
N THR A 97 -10.65 4.54 -6.77
CA THR A 97 -11.87 3.77 -6.56
C THR A 97 -13.00 4.23 -7.49
N ASN A 98 -14.05 3.42 -7.58
CA ASN A 98 -15.29 3.80 -8.24
C ASN A 98 -16.30 4.48 -7.30
N ASP A 99 -15.91 4.88 -6.09
CA ASP A 99 -16.77 5.67 -5.20
C ASP A 99 -16.88 7.11 -5.73
N PRO A 100 -18.09 7.61 -6.04
CA PRO A 100 -18.26 8.97 -6.56
C PRO A 100 -17.84 10.06 -5.56
N ASN A 101 -17.77 9.76 -4.27
CA ASN A 101 -17.34 10.70 -3.24
C ASN A 101 -15.85 10.56 -2.90
N SER A 102 -15.20 9.47 -3.31
CA SER A 102 -13.82 9.15 -2.93
C SER A 102 -13.09 8.39 -4.02
N SER A 103 -13.03 8.98 -5.22
CA SER A 103 -12.40 8.37 -6.40
C SER A 103 -10.88 8.22 -6.28
N TYR A 104 -10.22 8.96 -5.39
CA TYR A 104 -8.80 8.85 -5.08
C TYR A 104 -8.61 8.79 -3.56
N VAL A 105 -7.84 7.81 -3.10
CA VAL A 105 -7.53 7.61 -1.68
C VAL A 105 -6.02 7.64 -1.52
N GLU A 106 -5.56 8.32 -0.47
CA GLU A 106 -4.15 8.38 -0.11
C GLU A 106 -3.96 8.20 1.38
N PHE A 107 -2.98 7.37 1.75
CA PHE A 107 -2.55 7.16 3.11
C PHE A 107 -1.09 7.59 3.27
N SER A 108 -0.76 8.15 4.43
CA SER A 108 0.63 8.41 4.84
C SER A 108 1.03 7.43 5.93
N ILE A 109 2.19 6.79 5.75
CA ILE A 109 2.91 6.15 6.84
C ILE A 109 4.10 7.03 7.23
N GLN A 110 4.38 7.09 8.51
CA GLN A 110 5.55 7.78 9.06
C GLN A 110 6.31 6.82 9.97
N GLY A 111 7.62 7.00 10.02
CA GLY A 111 8.47 6.19 10.89
C GLY A 111 9.87 6.77 11.01
N VAL A 112 10.65 6.13 11.87
CA VAL A 112 12.08 6.42 12.01
C VAL A 112 12.84 5.11 11.82
N VAL A 113 13.71 5.05 10.82
CA VAL A 113 14.70 3.98 10.68
C VAL A 113 15.85 4.31 11.62
N VAL A 114 16.26 3.32 12.42
CA VAL A 114 17.36 3.45 13.37
C VAL A 114 18.44 2.45 13.01
N LYS A 115 19.69 2.83 13.24
CA LYS A 115 20.80 1.87 13.22
C LYS A 115 20.55 0.82 14.31
N ASP A 116 20.96 -0.40 14.03
CA ASP A 116 20.96 -1.48 15.01
C ASP A 116 21.96 -1.22 16.14
#